data_AF-A0A2W0B0Y6-F1
#
_entry.id   AF-A0A2W0B0Y6-F1
#
_cell.length_a   1.000
_cell.length_b   1.000
_cell.length_c   1.000
_cell.angle_alpha   90.00
_cell.angle_beta   90.00
_cell.angle_gamma   90.00
#
_symmetry.space_group_name_H-M   'P 1'
#
loop_
_entity.id
_entity.type
_entity.pdbx_description
1 polymer ?
#
loop_
_entity_poly.entity_id
_entity_poly.type
_entity_poly.pdbx_seq_one_letter_code
_entity_poly.pdbx_strand_id
1 'polypeptide(L)'
;STDWLQADNQMNTFAKLTGGRAYFPRFEGELPEIFHDISADVRNQYNLAYHPTNTKLDGSYRKLKIELVGPDGSPLKVRDQKGKEVKYQIIAREGYTAKHQVE
;
A
#
# COMPACT_ATOMS: atom_id res chain seq x y z
N SER A 1 -6.41 -24.20 15.27
CA SER A 1 -5.76 -22.87 15.20
C SER A 1 -5.28 -22.50 13.80
N THR A 2 -5.38 -23.39 12.80
CA THR A 2 -5.06 -23.12 11.38
C THR A 2 -6.05 -22.17 10.70
N ASP A 3 -7.32 -22.21 11.11
CA ASP A 3 -8.40 -21.42 10.52
C ASP A 3 -8.21 -19.90 10.72
N TRP A 4 -7.83 -19.48 11.94
CA TRP A 4 -7.54 -18.07 12.24
C TRP A 4 -6.39 -17.50 11.41
N LEU A 5 -5.30 -18.27 11.25
CA LEU A 5 -4.16 -17.85 10.43
C LEU A 5 -4.55 -17.72 8.95
N GLN A 6 -5.43 -18.59 8.47
CA GLN A 6 -5.96 -18.51 7.11
C GLN A 6 -6.82 -17.25 6.93
N ALA A 7 -7.70 -16.95 7.89
CA ALA A 7 -8.52 -15.73 7.87
C ALA A 7 -7.67 -14.46 7.87
N ASP A 8 -6.63 -14.39 8.73
CA ASP A 8 -5.73 -13.23 8.80
C ASP A 8 -4.95 -13.03 7.49
N ASN A 9 -4.48 -14.13 6.87
CA ASN A 9 -3.81 -14.08 5.58
C ASN A 9 -4.74 -13.61 4.46
N GLN A 10 -6.00 -14.05 4.46
CA GLN A 10 -7.01 -13.60 3.50
C GLN A 10 -7.30 -12.12 3.65
N MET A 11 -7.52 -11.65 4.88
CA MET A 11 -7.78 -10.25 5.17
C MET A 11 -6.57 -9.36 4.79
N ASN A 12 -5.35 -9.81 5.08
CA ASN A 12 -4.13 -9.14 4.59
C ASN A 12 -4.10 -9.02 3.06
N THR A 13 -4.49 -10.07 2.35
CA THR A 13 -4.55 -10.07 0.89
C THR A 13 -5.57 -9.05 0.39
N PHE A 14 -6.77 -9.02 0.96
CA PHE A 14 -7.79 -8.04 0.60
C PHE A 14 -7.36 -6.59 0.89
N ALA A 15 -6.78 -6.35 2.07
CA ALA A 15 -6.26 -5.03 2.40
C ALA A 15 -5.22 -4.54 1.38
N LYS A 16 -4.25 -5.39 1.01
CA LYS A 16 -3.24 -5.07 -0.01
C LYS A 16 -3.84 -4.76 -1.39
N LEU A 17 -4.90 -5.48 -1.80
CA LEU A 17 -5.59 -5.22 -3.07
C LEU A 17 -6.25 -3.83 -3.12
N THR A 18 -6.61 -3.27 -1.97
CA THR A 18 -7.11 -1.89 -1.85
C THR A 18 -6.00 -0.85 -1.70
N GLY A 19 -4.77 -1.29 -1.44
CA GLY A 19 -3.66 -0.41 -1.04
C GLY A 19 -3.70 0.00 0.42
N GLY A 20 -4.42 -0.74 1.28
CA GLY A 20 -4.49 -0.56 2.72
C GLY A 20 -3.73 -1.63 3.51
N ARG A 21 -3.91 -1.60 4.83
CA ARG A 21 -3.32 -2.56 5.79
C ARG A 21 -4.41 -3.19 6.65
N ALA A 22 -4.19 -4.42 7.09
CA ALA A 22 -5.00 -5.07 8.11
C ALA A 22 -4.19 -5.18 9.41
N TYR A 23 -4.86 -5.02 10.54
CA TYR A 23 -4.25 -5.09 11.87
C TYR A 23 -4.89 -6.22 12.68
N PHE A 24 -4.06 -7.01 13.36
CA PHE A 24 -4.46 -8.18 14.13
C PHE A 24 -3.82 -8.09 15.53
N PRO A 25 -4.30 -7.18 16.39
CA PRO A 25 -3.71 -6.99 17.71
C PRO A 25 -3.84 -8.25 18.57
N ARG A 26 -2.77 -8.62 19.26
CA ARG A 26 -2.72 -9.79 20.16
C ARG A 26 -3.08 -9.44 21.60
N PHE A 27 -2.96 -8.16 21.97
CA PHE A 27 -3.31 -7.62 23.28
C PHE A 27 -3.59 -6.13 23.19
N GLU A 28 -4.31 -5.58 24.16
CA GLU A 28 -4.78 -4.18 24.15
C GLU A 28 -3.65 -3.15 24.06
N GLY A 29 -2.48 -3.47 24.60
CA GLY A 29 -1.29 -2.61 24.55
C GLY A 29 -0.75 -2.34 23.13
N GLU A 30 -1.15 -3.11 22.11
CA GLU A 30 -0.78 -2.84 20.71
C GLU A 30 -1.69 -1.75 20.07
N LEU A 31 -2.87 -1.48 20.65
CA LEU A 31 -3.86 -0.57 20.07
C LEU A 31 -3.38 0.88 19.91
N PRO A 32 -2.68 1.51 20.89
CA PRO A 32 -2.25 2.90 20.75
C PRO A 32 -1.37 3.15 19.52
N GLU A 33 -0.40 2.26 19.26
CA GLU A 33 0.48 2.34 18.09
C GLU A 33 -0.29 2.10 16.79
N ILE A 34 -1.23 1.14 16.77
CA ILE A 34 -2.10 0.89 15.61
C ILE A 34 -2.93 2.14 15.27
N PHE A 35 -3.53 2.79 16.27
CA PHE A 35 -4.29 4.01 16.05
C PHE A 35 -3.39 5.17 15.60
N HIS A 36 -2.16 5.27 16.12
CA HIS A 36 -1.20 6.26 15.65
C HIS A 36 -0.90 6.08 14.16
N ASP A 37 -0.61 4.85 13.74
CA ASP A 37 -0.38 4.46 12.35
C ASP A 37 -1.55 4.84 11.44
N ILE A 38 -2.78 4.44 11.81
CA ILE A 38 -3.99 4.77 11.05
C ILE A 38 -4.16 6.29 10.93
N SER A 39 -3.93 7.02 12.03
CA SER A 39 -4.03 8.48 12.06
C SER A 39 -2.99 9.16 11.16
N ALA A 40 -1.78 8.60 11.10
CA ALA A 40 -0.73 9.06 10.20
C ALA A 40 -1.06 8.78 8.73
N ASP A 41 -1.60 7.61 8.40
CA ASP A 41 -2.03 7.25 7.04
C ASP A 41 -3.11 8.20 6.54
N VAL A 42 -4.14 8.48 7.35
CA VAL A 42 -5.24 9.38 7.00
C VAL A 42 -4.74 10.81 6.76
N ARG A 43 -3.78 11.29 7.56
CA ARG A 43 -3.22 12.65 7.38
C ARG A 43 -2.32 12.78 6.15
N ASN A 44 -1.68 11.70 5.72
CA ASN A 44 -0.68 11.71 4.66
C ASN A 44 -1.15 10.94 3.41
N GLN A 45 -2.46 10.88 3.18
CA GLN A 45 -3.02 10.23 2.00
C GLN A 45 -2.86 11.13 0.76
N TYR A 46 -2.24 10.57 -0.28
CA TYR A 46 -2.14 11.21 -1.59
C TYR A 46 -2.93 10.41 -2.62
N ASN A 47 -3.79 11.09 -3.39
CA ASN A 47 -4.52 10.49 -4.50
C ASN A 47 -3.74 10.66 -5.79
N LEU A 48 -3.29 9.54 -6.38
CA LEU A 48 -2.60 9.50 -7.67
C LEU A 48 -3.49 8.80 -8.70
N ALA A 49 -3.77 9.48 -9.81
CA ALA A 49 -4.45 8.88 -10.95
C ALA A 49 -3.43 8.42 -11.99
N TYR A 50 -3.55 7.18 -12.44
CA TYR A 50 -2.70 6.60 -13.48
C TYR A 50 -3.55 6.06 -14.63
N HIS A 51 -3.23 6.50 -15.85
CA HIS A 51 -3.83 5.97 -17.07
C HIS A 51 -2.83 5.04 -17.74
N PRO A 52 -3.18 3.76 -17.95
CA PRO A 52 -2.23 2.82 -18.56
C PRO A 52 -2.05 3.09 -20.05
N THR A 53 -0.81 2.95 -20.51
CA THR A 53 -0.48 2.99 -21.94
C THR A 53 -1.03 1.76 -22.70
N ASN A 54 -1.18 0.62 -22.02
CA ASN A 54 -1.90 -0.54 -22.55
C ASN A 54 -3.41 -0.38 -22.30
N THR A 55 -4.20 -0.22 -23.36
CA THR A 55 -5.65 0.00 -23.27
C THR A 55 -6.50 -1.26 -23.45
N LYS A 56 -5.88 -2.43 -23.66
CA LYS A 56 -6.60 -3.70 -23.85
C LYS A 56 -7.47 -4.04 -22.63
N LEU A 57 -8.68 -4.55 -22.88
CA LEU A 57 -9.62 -5.00 -21.85
C LEU A 57 -9.66 -6.54 -21.83
N ASP A 58 -8.52 -7.12 -21.49
CA ASP A 58 -8.24 -8.56 -21.63
C ASP A 58 -8.35 -9.34 -20.31
N GLY A 59 -8.83 -8.72 -19.24
CA GLY A 59 -8.90 -9.36 -17.92
C GLY A 59 -7.55 -9.63 -17.25
N SER A 60 -6.43 -9.20 -17.85
CA SER A 60 -5.09 -9.46 -17.30
C SER A 60 -4.81 -8.67 -16.02
N TYR A 61 -4.05 -9.25 -15.10
CA TYR A 61 -3.54 -8.53 -13.93
C TYR A 61 -2.33 -7.66 -14.32
N ARG A 62 -2.34 -6.41 -13.88
CA ARG A 62 -1.31 -5.42 -14.18
C ARG A 62 -0.70 -4.90 -12.89
N LYS A 63 0.57 -5.25 -12.68
CA LYS A 63 1.34 -4.81 -11.52
C LYS A 63 1.59 -3.31 -11.59
N LEU A 64 1.43 -2.63 -10.45
CA LEU A 64 1.84 -1.25 -10.25
C LEU A 64 3.14 -1.23 -9.45
N LYS A 65 4.02 -0.30 -9.82
CA LYS A 65 5.23 0.01 -9.05
C LYS A 65 5.22 1.51 -8.81
N ILE A 66 5.34 1.89 -7.55
CA ILE A 66 5.40 3.29 -7.12
C ILE A 66 6.76 3.50 -6.51
N GLU A 67 7.44 4.55 -6.96
CA GLU A 67 8.77 4.94 -6.49
C GLU A 67 8.73 6.42 -6.13
N LEU A 68 9.32 6.76 -5.00
CA LEU A 68 9.54 8.16 -4.64
C LEU A 68 10.87 8.59 -5.27
N VAL A 69 10.81 9.64 -6.09
CA VAL A 69 11.96 10.20 -6.79
C VAL A 69 12.25 11.59 -6.24
N GLY A 70 13.53 11.88 -6.00
CA GLY A 70 14.03 13.18 -5.61
C GLY A 70 14.09 14.16 -6.80
N PRO A 71 14.39 15.44 -6.54
CA PRO A 71 14.49 16.47 -7.58
C PRO A 71 15.55 16.18 -8.65
N ASP A 72 16.56 15.37 -8.30
CA ASP A 72 17.64 14.92 -9.19
C ASP A 72 17.29 13.65 -9.99
N GLY A 73 16.07 13.13 -9.83
CA GLY A 73 15.62 11.88 -10.45
C GLY A 73 16.12 10.61 -9.77
N SER A 74 16.92 10.71 -8.71
CA SER A 74 17.36 9.56 -7.92
C SER A 74 16.27 9.14 -6.93
N PRO A 75 16.32 7.93 -6.32
CA PRO A 75 15.38 7.55 -5.27
C PRO A 75 15.39 8.57 -4.13
N LEU A 76 14.21 9.01 -3.70
CA LEU A 76 14.07 10.00 -2.64
C LEU A 76 14.79 9.53 -1.39
N LYS A 77 15.64 10.38 -0.81
CA LYS A 77 16.28 10.17 0.49
C LYS A 77 15.70 11.15 1.50
N VAL A 78 14.95 10.63 2.47
CA VAL A 78 14.40 11.45 3.56
C VAL A 78 15.42 11.50 4.69
N ARG A 79 15.68 12.68 5.24
CA ARG A 79 16.55 12.87 6.39
C ARG A 79 15.80 13.58 7.51
N ASP A 80 16.10 13.21 8.76
CA ASP A 80 15.58 13.90 9.94
C ASP A 80 16.30 15.25 10.19
N GLN A 81 15.87 15.98 11.21
CA GLN A 81 16.47 17.26 11.61
C GLN A 81 17.95 17.16 12.01
N LYS A 82 18.44 15.95 12.32
CA LYS A 82 19.83 15.66 12.68
C LYS A 82 20.64 15.13 11.49
N GLY A 83 20.05 15.09 10.30
CA GLY A 83 20.68 14.63 9.06
C GLY A 83 20.72 13.11 8.88
N LYS A 84 20.09 12.33 9.76
CA LYS A 84 20.05 10.87 9.65
C LYS A 84 19.01 10.45 8.62
N GLU A 85 19.34 9.50 7.75
CA GLU A 85 18.39 8.95 6.79
C GLU A 85 17.25 8.20 7.49
N VAL A 86 16.03 8.53 7.09
CA VAL A 86 14.78 7.94 7.59
C VAL A 86 14.21 7.06 6.50
N LYS A 87 13.89 5.81 6.87
CA LYS A 87 13.22 4.87 5.97
C LYS A 87 11.74 5.23 5.89
N TYR A 88 11.25 5.48 4.68
CA TYR A 88 9.82 5.57 4.41
C TYR A 88 9.28 4.20 3.95
N GLN A 89 7.97 4.03 4.08
CA GLN A 89 7.24 2.90 3.53
C GLN A 89 6.21 3.43 2.54
N ILE A 90 6.14 2.81 1.36
CA ILE A 90 5.11 3.11 0.37
C ILE A 90 4.02 2.06 0.56
N ILE A 91 2.84 2.53 0.94
CA ILE A 91 1.64 1.68 1.05
C ILE A 91 0.73 2.09 -0.11
N ALA A 92 0.51 1.16 -1.02
CA ALA A 92 -0.30 1.39 -2.21
C ALA A 92 -0.81 0.08 -2.78
N ARG A 93 -1.78 0.20 -3.70
CA ARG A 93 -2.30 -0.95 -4.44
C ARG A 93 -1.21 -1.60 -5.29
N GLU A 94 -1.02 -2.91 -5.14
CA GLU A 94 0.03 -3.67 -5.85
C GLU A 94 -0.22 -3.80 -7.36
N GLY A 95 -1.47 -3.62 -7.79
CA GLY A 95 -1.88 -3.78 -9.18
C GLY A 95 -3.38 -3.82 -9.34
N TYR A 96 -3.84 -3.86 -10.57
CA TYR A 96 -5.26 -3.93 -10.92
C TYR A 96 -5.50 -4.94 -12.03
N THR A 97 -6.68 -5.53 -12.04
CA THR A 97 -7.13 -6.39 -13.13
C THR A 97 -7.81 -5.53 -14.19
N ALA A 98 -7.39 -5.65 -15.46
CA ALA A 98 -8.07 -4.99 -16.56
C ALA A 98 -9.53 -5.45 -16.64
N LYS A 99 -10.43 -4.58 -17.10
CA LYS A 99 -11.81 -5.02 -17.34
C LYS A 99 -11.82 -6.12 -18.40
N HIS A 100 -12.82 -6.98 -18.34
CA HIS A 100 -13.12 -7.88 -19.46
C HIS A 100 -13.90 -7.09 -20.50
N GLN A 101 -13.60 -7.32 -21.77
CA GLN A 101 -14.51 -6.93 -22.83
C GLN A 101 -15.80 -7.74 -22.63
N VAL A 102 -16.86 -7.05 -22.22
CA VAL A 102 -18.20 -7.61 -22.27
C VAL A 102 -18.63 -7.56 -23.73
N GLU A 103 -19.00 -8.72 -24.27
CA GLU A 103 -19.67 -8.84 -25.57
C GLU A 103 -21.06 -8.19 -25.54
#